data_AF-A0AAU7Z1E4-F1
#
_entry.id   AF-A0AAU7Z1E4-F1
#
_cell.length_a   1.000
_cell.length_b   1.000
_cell.length_c   1.000
_cell.angle_alpha   90.00
_cell.angle_beta   90.00
_cell.angle_gamma   90.00
#
_symmetry.space_group_name_H-M   'P 1'
#
loop_
_entity.id
_entity.type
_entity.pdbx_description
1 polymer ?
#
loop_
_entity_poly.entity_id
_entity_poly.type
_entity_poly.pdbx_seq_one_letter_code
_entity_poly.pdbx_strand_id
1 'polypeptide(L)' 'MKPDPRNPRVHSDRQVRQISQSIESFGFNVPLLIDDQQMVIAGHGRLQARAGWGGRPCQPFD' A
#
# COMPACT_ATOMS: atom_id res chain seq x y z
N MET A 1 0.30 -10.63 -3.81
CA MET A 1 0.07 -9.38 -4.56
C MET A 1 1.29 -9.03 -5.37
N LYS A 2 1.11 -8.67 -6.64
CA LYS A 2 2.18 -8.18 -7.52
C LYS A 2 1.85 -6.76 -7.99
N PRO A 3 2.83 -5.85 -8.10
CA PRO A 3 2.62 -4.54 -8.72
C PRO A 3 2.33 -4.72 -10.22
N ASP A 4 1.33 -4.01 -10.76
CA ASP A 4 1.15 -3.93 -12.22
C ASP A 4 2.39 -3.24 -12.86
N PRO A 5 3.07 -3.88 -13.83
CA PRO A 5 4.25 -3.32 -14.49
C PRO A 5 3.96 -2.02 -15.27
N ARG A 6 2.69 -1.71 -15.56
CA ARG A 6 2.26 -0.49 -16.24
C ARG A 6 1.98 0.67 -15.30
N ASN A 7 2.25 0.53 -14.00
CA ASN A 7 2.02 1.62 -13.04
C ASN A 7 2.84 2.86 -13.46
N PRO A 8 2.19 3.95 -13.91
CA PRO A 8 2.90 5.13 -14.40
C PRO A 8 3.53 5.95 -13.27
N ARG A 9 3.20 5.65 -12.01
CA ARG A 9 3.68 6.38 -10.84
C ARG A 9 4.73 5.57 -10.10
N VAL A 10 5.97 6.05 -10.15
CA VAL A 10 7.07 5.56 -9.32
C VAL A 10 7.16 6.43 -8.07
N HIS A 11 7.17 5.81 -6.90
CA HIS A 11 7.37 6.51 -5.63
C HIS A 11 8.85 6.42 -5.23
N SER A 12 9.43 7.54 -4.84
CA SER A 12 10.74 7.55 -4.19
C SER A 12 10.66 6.97 -2.78
N ASP A 13 11.78 6.47 -2.25
CA ASP A 13 11.85 5.94 -0.87
C ASP A 13 11.31 6.91 0.18
N ARG A 14 11.53 8.22 0.00
CA ARG A 14 11.00 9.26 0.89
C ARG A 14 9.47 9.27 0.87
N GLN A 15 8.85 9.18 -0.30
CA GLN A 15 7.40 9.15 -0.44
C GLN A 15 6.82 7.86 0.14
N VAL A 16 7.48 6.71 -0.09
CA VAL A 16 7.08 5.43 0.51
C VAL A 16 7.09 5.51 2.04
N ARG A 17 8.13 6.13 2.64
CA ARG A 17 8.19 6.35 4.10
C ARG A 17 7.06 7.24 4.62
N GLN A 18 6.73 8.32 3.91
CA GLN A 18 5.61 9.18 4.29
C GLN A 18 4.28 8.43 4.28
N ILE A 19 4.06 7.57 3.26
CA ILE A 19 2.88 6.71 3.19
C ILE A 19 2.87 5.71 4.35
N SER A 20 4.01 5.10 4.67
CA SER A 20 4.13 4.18 5.82
C SER A 20 3.79 4.87 7.15
N GLN A 21 4.34 6.06 7.39
CA GLN A 21 4.06 6.85 8.60
C GLN A 21 2.59 7.25 8.71
N SER A 22 1.95 7.60 7.59
CA SER A 22 0.52 7.88 7.55
C SER A 22 -0.30 6.63 7.89
N ILE A 23 0.02 5.47 7.31
CA ILE A 23 -0.64 4.20 7.61
C ILE A 23 -0.44 3.79 9.08
N GLU A 24 0.74 4.03 9.66
CA GLU A 24 1.01 3.77 11.08
C GLU A 24 0.21 4.68 12.01
N SER A 25 0.03 5.95 11.63
CA SER A 25 -0.65 6.94 12.46
C SER A 25 -2.18 6.82 12.40
N PHE A 26 -2.72 6.43 11.23
CA PHE A 26 -4.15 6.50 10.95
C PHE A 26 -4.79 5.16 10.60
N GLY A 27 -4.01 4.10 10.41
CA GLY A 27 -4.48 2.84 9.88
C GLY A 27 -4.58 2.82 8.35
N PHE A 28 -5.00 1.68 7.80
CA PHE A 28 -5.09 1.46 6.36
C PHE A 28 -6.46 1.92 5.81
N ASN A 29 -6.73 3.23 5.88
CA ASN A 29 -8.07 3.79 5.64
C ASN A 29 -8.49 3.84 4.18
N VAL A 30 -7.53 3.70 3.26
CA VAL A 30 -7.80 3.72 1.82
C VAL A 30 -7.36 2.39 1.20
N PRO A 31 -8.28 1.58 0.67
CA PRO A 31 -7.99 0.22 0.24
C PRO A 31 -7.06 0.15 -0.97
N LEU A 32 -6.57 -1.07 -1.24
CA LEU A 32 -5.92 -1.45 -2.48
C LEU A 32 -6.99 -1.96 -3.45
N LEU A 33 -6.94 -1.51 -4.70
CA LEU A 33 -7.78 -2.09 -5.77
C LEU A 33 -7.01 -3.21 -6.44
N ILE A 34 -7.60 -4.40 -6.47
CA ILE A 34 -7.04 -5.58 -7.12
C ILE A 34 -8.00 -6.19 -8.13
N ASP A 35 -7.46 -6.88 -9.12
CA ASP A 35 -8.24 -7.77 -9.97
C ASP A 35 -8.43 -9.17 -9.34
N ASP A 36 -9.16 -10.02 -10.07
CA ASP A 36 -9.40 -11.43 -9.72
C ASP A 36 -8.11 -12.26 -9.68
N GLN A 37 -7.07 -11.84 -10.41
CA GLN A 37 -5.74 -12.46 -10.45
C GLN A 37 -4.78 -11.95 -9.37
N GLN A 38 -5.27 -11.19 -8.37
CA GLN A 38 -4.46 -10.64 -7.27
C GLN A 38 -3.37 -9.65 -7.70
N MET A 39 -3.57 -9.00 -8.86
CA MET A 39 -2.74 -7.89 -9.34
C MET A 39 -3.25 -6.58 -8.79
N VAL A 40 -2.34 -5.69 -8.38
CA VAL A 40 -2.73 -4.35 -7.92
C VAL A 40 -3.00 -3.44 -9.10
N ILE A 41 -4.27 -3.05 -9.25
CA ILE A 41 -4.73 -2.04 -10.23
C ILE A 41 -4.47 -0.63 -9.68
N ALA A 42 -4.70 -0.39 -8.39
CA ALA A 42 -4.44 0.90 -7.75
C ALA A 42 -3.99 0.77 -6.28
N GLY A 43 -3.17 1.71 -5.84
CA GLY A 43 -2.64 1.75 -4.47
C GLY A 43 -1.22 1.21 -4.31
N HIS A 44 -0.44 1.11 -5.39
CA HIS A 44 0.94 0.59 -5.40
C HIS A 44 1.85 1.20 -4.34
N GLY A 45 1.77 2.51 -4.09
CA GLY A 45 2.54 3.16 -3.03
C GLY A 45 2.23 2.64 -1.61
N ARG A 46 0.99 2.24 -1.34
CA ARG A 46 0.59 1.63 -0.06
C ARG A 46 1.08 0.17 0.03
N LEU A 47 1.05 -0.56 -1.08
CA LEU A 47 1.66 -1.89 -1.16
C LEU A 47 3.18 -1.81 -0.91
N GLN A 48 3.86 -0.82 -1.48
CA GLN A 48 5.29 -0.57 -1.24
C GLN A 48 5.57 -0.17 0.21
N ALA A 49 4.75 0.69 0.80
CA ALA A 49 4.85 1.06 2.21
C ALA A 49 4.65 -0.14 3.15
N ARG A 50 3.85 -1.13 2.73
CA ARG A 50 3.64 -2.38 3.48
C ARG A 50 4.86 -3.29 3.54
N ALA A 51 5.79 -3.20 2.59
CA ALA A 51 7.01 -4.03 2.59
C ALA A 51 7.95 -3.72 3.77
N GLY A 52 7.78 -2.57 4.46
CA GLY A 52 8.46 -2.26 5.73
C GLY A 52 7.60 -2.46 6.99
N TRP A 53 6.35 -2.90 6.82
CA TRP A 53 5.35 -2.96 7.89
C TRP A 53 5.47 -4.32 8.60
N GLY A 54 6.06 -4.31 9.80
CA GLY A 54 6.35 -5.48 10.64
C GLY A 54 5.12 -6.22 11.21
N GLY A 55 4.04 -6.35 10.44
CA GLY A 55 2.96 -7.28 10.73
C GLY A 55 1.91 -6.83 11.74
N ARG A 56 1.72 -5.52 11.98
CA ARG A 56 0.53 -5.09 12.75
C ARG A 56 -0.74 -5.42 11.96
N PRO A 57 -1.72 -6.13 12.52
CA PRO A 57 -2.94 -6.46 11.79
C PRO A 57 -3.64 -5.17 11.38
N CYS A 58 -4.11 -5.10 10.14
CA CYS A 58 -5.06 -4.07 9.72
C CYS A 58 -6.21 -4.11 10.72
N GLN A 59 -6.38 -3.07 11.54
CA GLN A 59 -7.54 -3.03 12.42
C GLN A 59 -8.78 -2.98 11.52
N PRO A 60 -9.78 -3.85 11.76
CA PRO A 60 -11.08 -3.69 11.12
C PRO A 60 -11.59 -2.28 11.37
N PHE A 61 -12.18 -1.67 10.36
CA PHE A 61 -13.07 -0.53 10.59
C PHE A 61 -14.32 -1.10 11.26
N ASP A 62 -14.47 -0.85 12.55
CA ASP A 62 -15.77 -0.91 13.21
C ASP A 62 -16.60 0.33 12.83
#